data_AF-A0A521U2Z7-F1
#
_entry.id   AF-A0A521U2Z7-F1
#
_cell.length_a   1.000
_cell.length_b   1.000
_cell.length_c   1.000
_cell.angle_alpha   90.00
_cell.angle_beta   90.00
_cell.angle_gamma   90.00
#
_symmetry.space_group_name_H-M   'P 1'
#
loop_
_entity.id
_entity.type
_entity.pdbx_description
1 polymer ?
#
loop_
_entity_poly.entity_id
_entity_poly.type
_entity_poly.pdbx_seq_one_letter_code
_entity_poly.pdbx_strand_id
1 'polypeptide(L)'
;MSETLEEVVSFAYWFDLPSRGATPITFGLGLILAIVTGAIATIYLRRRALFPGQRVIIRAIVTYCPWLIGLGATGVILIALRAVESPILTARSLLAVDLIAFALLAGRAAWYRRTLFPLEQAAFEREDSRARGRPRRGRSKR
;
A
#
# COMPACT_ATOMS: atom_id res chain seq x y z
N MET A 1 -34.84 0.10 8.80
CA MET A 1 -33.59 0.02 8.00
C MET A 1 -32.65 1.20 8.28
N SER A 2 -32.76 1.82 9.46
CA SER A 2 -31.96 2.98 9.90
C SER A 2 -31.06 2.68 11.11
N GLU A 3 -31.42 1.70 11.94
CA GLU A 3 -30.64 1.31 13.13
C GLU A 3 -29.27 0.67 12.80
N THR A 4 -29.12 0.05 11.63
CA THR A 4 -27.87 -0.64 11.27
C THR A 4 -26.72 0.30 10.90
N LEU A 5 -27.00 1.55 10.52
CA LEU A 5 -25.95 2.51 10.15
C LEU A 5 -25.37 3.22 11.38
N GLU A 6 -26.20 3.52 12.38
CA GLU A 6 -25.73 4.12 13.64
C GLU A 6 -24.87 3.16 14.45
N GLU A 7 -25.24 1.87 14.51
CA GLU A 7 -24.41 0.86 15.18
C GLU A 7 -23.03 0.68 14.52
N VAL A 8 -22.95 0.71 13.18
CA VAL A 8 -21.68 0.55 12.46
C VAL A 8 -20.72 1.74 12.67
N VAL A 9 -21.28 2.94 12.89
CA VAL A 9 -20.52 4.18 13.11
C VAL A 9 -20.14 4.37 14.58
N SER A 10 -20.84 3.71 15.51
CA SER A 10 -20.55 3.78 16.94
C SER A 10 -19.13 3.28 17.24
N PHE A 11 -18.32 4.15 17.84
CA PHE A 11 -16.96 3.81 18.28
C PHE A 11 -16.99 2.63 19.26
N ALA A 12 -17.99 2.57 20.15
CA ALA A 12 -18.18 1.47 21.08
C ALA A 12 -18.42 0.12 20.38
N TYR A 13 -19.09 0.07 19.22
CA TYR A 13 -19.30 -1.16 18.44
C TYR A 13 -18.00 -1.81 17.95
N TRP A 14 -16.93 -1.03 17.77
CA TRP A 14 -15.63 -1.58 17.38
C TRP A 14 -14.86 -2.21 18.56
N PHE A 15 -15.18 -1.85 19.80
CA PHE A 15 -14.46 -2.27 21.01
C PHE A 15 -15.26 -3.20 21.92
N ASP A 16 -16.60 -3.08 21.95
CA ASP A 16 -17.51 -3.95 22.68
C ASP A 16 -18.13 -4.98 21.73
N LEU A 17 -17.64 -6.22 21.83
CA LEU A 17 -18.39 -7.48 21.87
C LEU A 17 -17.46 -8.62 21.43
N PRO A 18 -17.22 -9.65 22.27
CA PRO A 18 -16.85 -10.95 21.75
C PRO A 18 -18.09 -11.54 21.05
N SER A 19 -17.88 -12.18 19.89
CA SER A 19 -18.85 -13.03 19.17
C SER A 19 -19.99 -12.34 18.38
N ARG A 20 -19.74 -12.15 17.08
CA ARG A 20 -20.50 -12.80 16.00
C ARG A 20 -19.47 -13.17 14.93
N GLY A 21 -19.58 -14.37 14.36
CA GLY A 21 -18.62 -14.98 13.44
C GLY A 21 -18.33 -14.13 12.18
N ALA A 22 -17.64 -14.70 11.20
CA ALA A 22 -17.33 -13.99 9.96
C ALA A 22 -18.63 -13.51 9.27
N THR A 23 -18.82 -12.19 9.18
CA THR A 23 -19.97 -11.61 8.48
C THR A 23 -19.68 -11.54 6.98
N PRO A 24 -20.71 -11.52 6.10
CA PRO A 24 -20.51 -11.32 4.66
C PRO A 24 -19.66 -10.08 4.32
N ILE A 25 -19.78 -9.03 5.14
CA ILE A 25 -18.98 -7.80 5.05
C ILE A 25 -17.50 -8.08 5.27
N THR A 26 -17.17 -8.98 6.20
CA THR A 26 -15.77 -9.37 6.50
C THR A 26 -15.13 -10.07 5.29
N PHE A 27 -15.88 -10.96 4.62
CA PHE A 27 -15.42 -11.61 3.39
C PHE A 27 -15.28 -10.63 2.22
N GLY A 28 -16.23 -9.70 2.08
CA GLY A 28 -16.16 -8.64 1.07
C GLY A 28 -14.92 -7.75 1.26
N LEU A 29 -14.64 -7.32 2.49
CA LEU A 29 -13.43 -6.58 2.83
C LEU A 29 -12.17 -7.39 2.53
N GLY A 30 -12.13 -8.66 2.91
CA GLY A 30 -10.99 -9.54 2.63
C GLY A 30 -10.72 -9.71 1.14
N LEU A 31 -11.77 -9.85 0.34
CA LEU A 31 -11.67 -9.93 -1.12
C LEU A 31 -11.13 -8.63 -1.72
N ILE A 32 -11.65 -7.47 -1.31
CA ILE A 32 -11.16 -6.16 -1.75
C ILE A 32 -9.67 -6.01 -1.40
N LEU A 33 -9.31 -6.35 -0.17
CA LEU A 33 -7.94 -6.24 0.32
C LEU A 33 -6.99 -7.18 -0.43
N ALA A 34 -7.43 -8.40 -0.74
CA ALA A 34 -6.69 -9.34 -1.58
C ALA A 34 -6.50 -8.82 -3.02
N ILE A 35 -7.55 -8.26 -3.63
CA ILE A 35 -7.49 -7.67 -4.98
C ILE A 35 -6.52 -6.49 -5.00
N VAL A 36 -6.64 -5.57 -4.05
CA VAL A 36 -5.76 -4.39 -3.95
C VAL A 36 -4.31 -4.81 -3.73
N THR A 37 -4.08 -5.76 -2.82
CA THR A 37 -2.73 -6.29 -2.55
C THR A 37 -2.16 -6.97 -3.79
N GLY A 38 -2.95 -7.78 -4.49
CA GLY A 38 -2.56 -8.43 -5.75
C GLY A 38 -2.25 -7.43 -6.87
N ALA A 39 -3.01 -6.34 -6.98
CA ALA A 39 -2.73 -5.25 -7.91
C ALA A 39 -1.41 -4.56 -7.58
N ILE A 40 -1.16 -4.23 -6.31
CA ILE A 40 0.10 -3.63 -5.85
C ILE A 40 1.28 -4.58 -6.10
N ALA A 41 1.13 -5.87 -5.81
CA ALA A 41 2.15 -6.88 -6.08
C ALA A 41 2.45 -6.99 -7.59
N THR A 42 1.42 -6.94 -8.43
CA THR A 42 1.57 -6.93 -9.89
C THR A 42 2.33 -5.69 -10.36
N ILE A 43 2.01 -4.51 -9.84
CA ILE A 43 2.74 -3.26 -10.12
C ILE A 43 4.20 -3.39 -9.68
N TYR A 44 4.46 -3.94 -8.50
CA TYR A 44 5.81 -4.17 -8.00
C TYR A 44 6.62 -5.10 -8.91
N LEU A 45 6.07 -6.25 -9.31
CA LEU A 45 6.74 -7.20 -10.19
C LEU A 45 6.98 -6.63 -11.59
N ARG A 46 5.97 -5.93 -12.15
CA ARG A 46 6.02 -5.35 -13.51
C ARG A 46 6.55 -3.92 -13.55
N ARG A 47 7.11 -3.39 -12.46
CA ARG A 47 7.55 -1.98 -12.34
C ARG A 47 8.47 -1.51 -13.47
N ARG A 48 9.37 -2.37 -13.95
CA ARG A 48 10.31 -2.05 -15.05
C ARG A 48 9.63 -1.99 -16.42
N ALA A 49 8.58 -2.78 -16.63
CA ALA A 49 7.80 -2.80 -17.87
C ALA A 49 6.74 -1.68 -17.90
N LEU A 50 6.12 -1.38 -16.75
CA LEU A 50 5.11 -0.32 -16.63
C LEU A 50 5.71 1.09 -16.65
N PHE A 51 6.93 1.26 -16.12
CA PHE A 51 7.57 2.57 -16.00
C PHE A 51 9.00 2.57 -16.60
N PRO A 52 9.15 2.29 -17.90
CA PRO A 52 10.47 2.25 -18.53
C PRO A 52 11.15 3.63 -18.45
N GLY A 53 12.41 3.66 -18.02
CA GLY A 53 13.22 4.88 -17.91
C GLY A 53 12.95 5.77 -16.69
N GLN A 54 11.84 5.56 -15.97
CA GLN A 54 11.46 6.40 -14.83
C GLN A 54 12.06 5.88 -13.52
N ARG A 55 13.38 6.08 -13.36
CA ARG A 55 14.15 5.55 -12.21
C ARG A 55 13.61 6.02 -10.86
N VAL A 56 13.12 7.25 -10.77
CA VAL A 56 12.55 7.84 -9.53
C VAL A 56 11.26 7.10 -9.12
N ILE A 57 10.34 6.86 -10.07
CA ILE A 57 9.10 6.11 -9.80
C ILE A 57 9.43 4.66 -9.41
N ILE A 58 10.33 4.00 -10.14
CA ILE A 58 10.75 2.63 -9.80
C ILE A 58 11.33 2.56 -8.39
N ARG A 59 12.14 3.55 -7.98
CA ARG A 59 12.71 3.62 -6.63
C ARG A 59 11.61 3.74 -5.57
N ALA A 60 10.67 4.65 -5.76
CA ALA A 60 9.53 4.80 -4.85
C ALA A 60 8.70 3.50 -4.75
N ILE A 61 8.41 2.85 -5.87
CA ILE A 61 7.71 1.55 -5.91
C ILE A 61 8.50 0.50 -5.12
N VAL A 62 9.81 0.41 -5.30
CA VAL A 62 10.64 -0.57 -4.58
C VAL A 62 10.67 -0.30 -3.08
N THR A 63 10.63 0.97 -2.66
CA THR A 63 10.63 1.32 -1.24
C THR A 63 9.27 1.09 -0.58
N TYR A 64 8.16 1.48 -1.22
CA TYR A 64 6.85 1.50 -0.56
C TYR A 64 5.98 0.27 -0.85
N CYS A 65 6.06 -0.33 -2.04
CA CYS A 65 5.19 -1.46 -2.39
C CYS A 65 5.42 -2.69 -1.50
N PRO A 66 6.65 -3.08 -1.09
CA PRO A 66 6.83 -4.20 -0.17
C PRO A 66 6.10 -4.00 1.16
N TRP A 67 6.08 -2.78 1.71
CA TRP A 67 5.33 -2.46 2.93
C TRP A 67 3.82 -2.58 2.72
N LEU A 68 3.31 -2.05 1.61
CA LEU A 68 1.89 -2.16 1.26
C LEU A 68 1.46 -3.61 1.03
N ILE A 69 2.31 -4.41 0.38
CA ILE A 69 2.07 -5.84 0.18
C ILE A 69 2.09 -6.58 1.50
N GLY A 70 3.04 -6.25 2.39
CA GLY A 70 3.13 -6.82 3.74
C GLY A 70 1.88 -6.55 4.56
N LEU A 71 1.46 -5.28 4.66
CA LEU A 71 0.21 -4.91 5.34
C LEU A 71 -1.00 -5.59 4.71
N GLY A 72 -1.08 -5.60 3.38
CA GLY A 72 -2.13 -6.29 2.64
C GLY A 72 -2.20 -7.79 2.96
N ALA A 73 -1.05 -8.47 2.98
CA ALA A 73 -0.97 -9.88 3.34
C ALA A 73 -1.36 -10.10 4.80
N THR A 74 -0.92 -9.24 5.73
CA THR A 74 -1.31 -9.28 7.14
C THR A 74 -2.83 -9.14 7.29
N GLY A 75 -3.45 -8.17 6.63
CA GLY A 75 -4.89 -7.98 6.66
C GLY A 75 -5.69 -9.19 6.13
N VAL A 76 -5.23 -9.79 5.02
CA VAL A 76 -5.86 -11.02 4.49
C VAL A 76 -5.70 -12.18 5.47
N ILE A 77 -4.53 -12.36 6.08
CA ILE A 77 -4.27 -13.40 7.08
C ILE A 77 -5.17 -13.19 8.31
N LEU A 78 -5.32 -11.95 8.80
CA LEU A 78 -6.19 -11.63 9.94
C LEU A 78 -7.65 -11.97 9.64
N ILE A 79 -8.13 -11.70 8.42
CA ILE A 79 -9.48 -12.04 7.98
C ILE A 79 -9.65 -13.57 7.86
N ALA A 80 -8.66 -14.26 7.31
CA ALA A 80 -8.67 -15.72 7.22
C ALA A 80 -8.68 -16.38 8.61
N LEU A 81 -7.85 -15.90 9.55
CA LEU A 81 -7.84 -16.37 10.94
C LEU A 81 -9.17 -16.13 11.65
N ARG A 82 -9.84 -15.02 11.33
CA ARG A 82 -11.18 -14.73 11.84
C ARG A 82 -12.24 -15.69 11.27
N ALA A 83 -12.09 -16.14 10.03
CA ALA A 83 -12.99 -17.11 9.42
C ALA A 83 -12.88 -18.51 10.08
N VAL A 84 -11.75 -18.82 10.73
CA VAL A 84 -11.52 -20.09 11.45
C VAL A 84 -11.97 -20.00 12.92
N GLU A 85 -12.68 -18.93 13.31
CA GLU A 85 -13.19 -18.71 14.67
C GLU A 85 -12.13 -18.84 15.79
N SER A 86 -10.86 -18.58 15.46
CA SER A 86 -9.77 -18.68 16.44
C SER A 86 -9.94 -17.62 17.54
N PRO A 87 -10.12 -18.01 18.82
CA PRO A 87 -10.43 -17.09 19.91
C PRO A 87 -9.30 -16.12 20.24
N ILE A 88 -8.06 -16.44 19.81
CA ILE A 88 -6.85 -15.65 20.09
C ILE A 88 -6.79 -14.37 19.23
N LEU A 89 -7.53 -14.29 18.12
CA LEU A 89 -7.53 -13.15 17.18
C LEU A 89 -8.91 -12.49 17.04
N THR A 90 -9.67 -12.43 18.13
CA THR A 90 -10.99 -11.79 18.20
C THR A 90 -10.98 -10.29 17.91
N ALA A 91 -9.81 -9.66 17.88
CA ALA A 91 -9.71 -8.23 18.01
C ALA A 91 -9.96 -7.51 16.67
N ARG A 92 -11.18 -6.98 16.51
CA ARG A 92 -11.49 -5.89 15.55
C ARG A 92 -10.46 -4.75 15.63
N SER A 93 -9.78 -4.60 16.78
CA SER A 93 -8.65 -3.70 16.97
C SER A 93 -7.44 -4.04 16.10
N LEU A 94 -7.15 -5.30 15.76
CA LEU A 94 -6.05 -5.63 14.83
C LEU A 94 -6.38 -5.18 13.40
N LEU A 95 -7.64 -5.34 12.98
CA LEU A 95 -8.11 -4.78 11.71
C LEU A 95 -8.11 -3.25 11.72
N ALA A 96 -8.50 -2.62 12.84
CA ALA A 96 -8.44 -1.17 12.98
C ALA A 96 -6.99 -0.66 12.93
N VAL A 97 -6.05 -1.34 13.60
CA VAL A 97 -4.61 -1.02 13.55
C VAL A 97 -4.08 -1.19 12.13
N ASP A 98 -4.49 -2.24 11.41
CA ASP A 98 -4.08 -2.47 10.02
C ASP A 98 -4.65 -1.38 9.08
N LEU A 99 -5.91 -0.98 9.28
CA LEU A 99 -6.53 0.16 8.58
C LEU A 99 -5.81 1.48 8.88
N ILE A 100 -5.46 1.74 10.14
CA ILE A 100 -4.69 2.93 10.54
C ILE A 100 -3.29 2.88 9.90
N ALA A 101 -2.64 1.73 9.89
CA ALA A 101 -1.34 1.54 9.24
C ALA A 101 -1.43 1.81 7.73
N PHE A 102 -2.47 1.32 7.06
CA PHE A 102 -2.76 1.62 5.66
C PHE A 102 -2.98 3.12 5.44
N ALA A 103 -3.77 3.79 6.28
CA ALA A 103 -4.04 5.21 6.18
C ALA A 103 -2.76 6.06 6.40
N LEU A 104 -1.95 5.72 7.38
CA LEU A 104 -0.66 6.37 7.65
C LEU A 104 0.32 6.17 6.48
N LEU A 105 0.39 4.96 5.93
CA LEU A 105 1.27 4.65 4.82
C LEU A 105 0.82 5.35 3.53
N ALA A 106 -0.49 5.41 3.26
CA ALA A 106 -1.07 6.18 2.16
C ALA A 106 -0.83 7.68 2.34
N GLY A 107 -1.01 8.20 3.56
CA GLY A 107 -0.72 9.59 3.91
C GLY A 107 0.76 9.93 3.69
N ARG A 108 1.68 9.06 4.11
CA ARG A 108 3.12 9.21 3.87
C ARG A 108 3.46 9.17 2.38
N ALA A 109 2.84 8.29 1.61
CA ALA A 109 3.04 8.22 0.17
C ALA A 109 2.51 9.49 -0.53
N ALA A 110 1.36 10.00 -0.14
CA ALA A 110 0.79 11.25 -0.65
C ALA A 110 1.65 12.46 -0.30
N TRP A 111 2.15 12.51 0.94
CA TRP A 111 3.11 13.53 1.37
C TRP A 111 4.39 13.47 0.54
N TYR A 112 5.01 12.29 0.42
CA TYR A 112 6.21 12.08 -0.40
C TYR A 112 6.02 12.55 -1.84
N ARG A 113 4.86 12.24 -2.44
CA ARG A 113 4.51 12.67 -3.80
C ARG A 113 4.40 14.19 -3.93
N ARG A 114 4.00 14.91 -2.89
CA ARG A 114 3.85 16.38 -2.92
C ARG A 114 5.15 17.10 -2.61
N THR A 115 5.95 16.64 -1.66
CA THR A 115 7.15 17.34 -1.20
C THR A 115 8.44 16.85 -1.84
N LEU A 116 8.72 15.55 -1.77
CA LEU A 116 10.02 14.98 -2.15
C LEU A 116 10.10 14.63 -3.64
N PHE A 117 9.02 14.08 -4.20
CA PHE A 117 8.95 13.66 -5.59
C PHE A 117 9.28 14.77 -6.60
N PRO A 118 8.75 16.02 -6.52
CA PRO A 118 9.11 17.07 -7.47
C PRO A 118 10.57 17.48 -7.37
N LEU A 119 11.17 17.43 -6.18
CA LEU A 119 12.58 17.76 -5.97
C LEU A 119 13.51 16.70 -6.56
N GLU A 120 13.20 15.42 -6.33
CA GLU A 120 13.96 14.31 -6.92
C GLU A 120 13.84 14.25 -8.44
N GLN A 121 12.65 14.54 -8.96
CA GLN A 121 12.41 14.60 -10.41
C GLN A 121 13.20 15.75 -11.05
N ALA A 122 13.15 16.95 -10.46
CA ALA A 122 13.92 18.10 -10.94
C ALA A 122 15.44 17.85 -10.85
N ALA A 123 15.92 17.16 -9.82
CA ALA A 123 17.33 16.78 -9.70
C ALA A 123 17.74 15.80 -10.82
N PHE A 124 16.90 14.81 -11.10
CA PHE A 124 17.14 13.83 -12.16
C PHE A 124 17.18 14.48 -13.54
N GLU A 125 16.25 15.39 -13.85
CA GLU A 125 16.22 16.13 -15.12
C GLU A 125 17.46 17.01 -15.31
N ARG A 126 17.93 17.66 -14.24
CA ARG A 126 19.17 18.44 -14.25
C ARG A 126 20.39 17.57 -14.51
N GLU A 127 20.45 16.38 -13.92
CA GLU A 127 21.54 15.44 -14.09
C GLU A 127 21.55 14.82 -15.49
N ASP A 128 20.39 14.48 -16.03
CA ASP A 128 20.24 13.99 -17.40
C ASP A 128 20.58 15.07 -18.44
N SER A 129 20.18 16.33 -18.20
CA SER A 129 20.57 17.47 -19.03
C SER A 129 22.10 17.67 -19.06
N ARG A 130 22.76 17.53 -17.90
CA ARG A 130 24.22 17.58 -17.80
C ARG A 130 24.90 16.40 -18.48
N ALA A 131 24.31 15.21 -18.42
CA ALA A 131 24.83 14.01 -19.08
C ALA A 131 24.76 14.12 -20.61
N ARG A 132 23.66 14.67 -21.14
CA ARG A 132 23.48 14.94 -22.59
C ARG A 132 24.38 16.06 -23.10
N GLY A 133 24.67 17.07 -22.26
CA GLY A 133 25.55 18.19 -22.60
C GLY A 133 27.06 17.88 -22.50
N ARG A 134 27.46 16.72 -21.95
CA ARG A 134 28.87 16.32 -21.94
C ARG A 134 29.26 15.83 -23.33
N PRO A 135 30.31 16.38 -23.97
CA PRO A 135 30.81 15.83 -25.20
C PRO A 135 31.19 14.38 -24.94
N ARG A 136 30.58 13.47 -25.70
CA ARG A 136 30.88 12.03 -25.68
C ARG A 136 32.38 11.94 -25.93
N ARG A 137 33.19 11.72 -24.88
CA ARG A 137 34.65 11.63 -25.02
C ARG A 137 34.89 10.57 -26.09
N GLY A 138 35.33 11.04 -27.25
CA GLY A 138 35.50 10.23 -28.44
C GLY A 138 36.31 9.02 -28.03
N ARG A 139 35.79 7.84 -28.35
CA ARG A 139 36.50 6.57 -28.28
C ARG A 139 37.76 6.76 -29.12
N SER A 140 38.86 7.14 -28.46
CA SER A 140 40.18 7.20 -29.07
C SER A 140 40.49 5.75 -29.44
N LYS A 141 40.33 5.44 -30.73
CA LYS A 141 40.77 4.18 -31.31
C LYS A 141 42.30 4.17 -31.14
N ARG A 142 42.78 3.29 -30.27
CA ARG A 142 44.10 2.70 -30.37
C ARG A 142 43.89 1.21 -30.62
#